data_AF-A0A3C1S8U0-F1
#
_entry.id   AF-A0A3C1S8U0-F1
#
_cell.length_a   1.000
_cell.length_b   1.000
_cell.length_c   1.000
_cell.angle_alpha   90.00
_cell.angle_beta   90.00
_cell.angle_gamma   90.00
#
_symmetry.space_group_name_H-M   'P 1'
#
loop_
_entity.id
_entity.type
_entity.pdbx_description
1 polymer ?
#
loop_
_entity_poly.entity_id
_entity_poly.type
_entity_poly.pdbx_seq_one_letter_code
_entity_poly.pdbx_strand_id
1 'polypeptide(L)'
;MVFQKRLRNIQDRLRNSGWRIQRIPWWEPDKPEIIKPKNPLALIGVAIFLGAIYFGGTLSGNRIIAVAVSGLAVTMLGIISSAFQIQSGWKRIEAQCIDREICEYGKEPGDRTSSWGYRLICIFSFEGKKYKVTPKPSNLVSFNSEKQVEKYLNEKISQNGYCQLWINPKNPLQTVFHKKIWWL
;
A
#
# COMPACT_ATOMS: atom_id res chain seq x y z
N MET A 1 0.13 21.31 -15.69
CA MET A 1 -0.38 21.33 -14.30
C MET A 1 -1.84 20.87 -14.17
N VAL A 2 -2.78 21.36 -15.00
CA VAL A 2 -4.22 21.00 -14.90
C VAL A 2 -4.49 19.48 -14.94
N PHE A 3 -3.81 18.75 -15.83
CA PHE A 3 -3.97 17.29 -15.96
C PHE A 3 -3.56 16.51 -14.70
N GLN A 4 -2.44 16.88 -14.08
CA GLN A 4 -1.94 16.23 -12.85
C GLN A 4 -2.90 16.44 -11.68
N LYS A 5 -3.44 17.65 -11.53
CA LYS A 5 -4.44 17.96 -10.53
C LYS A 5 -5.74 17.18 -10.73
N ARG A 6 -6.18 17.03 -11.99
CA ARG A 6 -7.36 16.21 -12.34
C ARG A 6 -7.16 14.75 -11.96
N LEU A 7 -6.00 14.16 -12.28
CA LEU A 7 -5.66 12.79 -11.88
C LEU A 7 -5.67 12.63 -10.37
N ARG A 8 -5.10 13.60 -9.66
CA ARG A 8 -5.06 13.59 -8.19
C ARG A 8 -6.47 13.63 -7.58
N ASN A 9 -7.34 14.50 -8.08
CA ASN A 9 -8.73 14.57 -7.64
C ASN A 9 -9.49 13.26 -7.89
N ILE A 10 -9.23 12.59 -9.03
CA ILE A 10 -9.82 11.27 -9.31
C ILE A 10 -9.32 10.23 -8.31
N GLN A 11 -8.01 10.20 -8.04
CA GLN A 11 -7.43 9.29 -7.05
C GLN A 11 -8.04 9.48 -5.66
N ASP A 12 -8.16 10.73 -5.20
CA ASP A 12 -8.74 11.04 -3.89
C ASP A 12 -10.24 10.74 -3.84
N ARG A 13 -10.99 11.04 -4.92
CA ARG A 13 -12.41 10.69 -5.03
C ARG A 13 -12.64 9.19 -4.94
N LEU A 14 -11.90 8.38 -5.71
CA LEU A 14 -12.03 6.92 -5.68
C LEU A 14 -11.66 6.37 -4.30
N ARG A 15 -10.59 6.89 -3.72
CA ARG A 15 -10.09 6.43 -2.43
C ARG A 15 -11.00 6.79 -1.26
N ASN A 16 -11.75 7.87 -1.35
CA ASN A 16 -12.69 8.30 -0.32
C ASN A 16 -14.14 7.91 -0.60
N SER A 17 -14.43 7.32 -1.77
CA SER A 17 -15.76 6.88 -2.13
C SER A 17 -16.29 5.85 -1.14
N GLY A 18 -17.46 6.11 -0.56
CA GLY A 18 -18.11 5.23 0.41
C GLY A 18 -17.58 5.32 1.84
N TRP A 19 -16.62 6.22 2.13
CA TRP A 19 -16.06 6.39 3.48
C TRP A 19 -16.54 7.71 4.10
N ARG A 20 -16.96 7.65 5.36
CA ARG A 20 -17.17 8.84 6.22
C ARG A 20 -15.83 9.51 6.52
N ILE A 21 -14.84 8.74 6.94
CA ILE A 21 -13.50 9.22 7.26
C ILE A 21 -12.77 9.54 5.95
N GLN A 22 -12.57 10.82 5.66
CA GLN A 22 -11.78 11.26 4.52
C GLN A 22 -10.30 11.01 4.79
N ARG A 23 -9.60 10.45 3.81
CA ARG A 23 -8.18 10.14 3.98
C ARG A 23 -7.33 11.39 3.98
N ILE A 24 -6.51 11.54 5.02
CA ILE A 24 -5.50 12.60 5.09
C ILE A 24 -4.38 12.28 4.07
N PRO A 25 -4.12 13.16 3.09
CA PRO A 25 -3.10 12.93 2.09
C PRO A 25 -1.71 13.04 2.71
N TRP A 26 -0.84 12.09 2.36
CA TRP A 26 0.57 12.07 2.76
C TRP A 26 1.50 12.55 1.64
N TRP A 27 0.95 12.74 0.44
CA TRP A 27 1.65 13.22 -0.75
C TRP A 27 1.28 14.67 -1.03
N GLU A 28 2.05 15.34 -1.89
CA GLU A 28 1.75 16.71 -2.32
C GLU A 28 0.32 16.81 -2.89
N PRO A 29 -0.52 17.76 -2.42
CA PRO A 29 -1.94 17.84 -2.78
C PRO A 29 -2.22 18.04 -4.28
N ASP A 30 -1.30 18.66 -5.03
CA ASP A 30 -1.50 18.97 -6.45
C ASP A 30 -0.80 17.98 -7.40
N LYS A 31 -0.12 16.95 -6.86
CA LYS A 31 0.57 15.94 -7.67
C LYS A 31 -0.05 14.55 -7.50
N PRO A 32 -0.19 13.77 -8.59
CA PRO A 32 -0.64 12.39 -8.48
C PRO A 32 0.34 11.60 -7.60
N GLU A 33 -0.19 10.70 -6.77
CA GLU A 33 0.62 9.77 -5.98
C GLU A 33 1.22 8.75 -6.95
N ILE A 34 2.55 8.79 -7.12
CA ILE A 34 3.29 7.83 -7.95
C ILE A 34 4.28 7.10 -7.04
N ILE A 35 4.04 5.81 -6.81
CA ILE A 35 4.98 4.94 -6.12
C ILE A 35 5.96 4.43 -7.18
N LYS A 36 7.08 5.13 -7.36
CA LYS A 36 8.13 4.71 -8.29
C LYS A 36 8.98 3.61 -7.64
N PRO A 37 9.25 2.48 -8.33
CA PRO A 37 10.30 1.58 -7.88
C PRO A 37 11.62 2.36 -7.88
N LYS A 38 12.34 2.33 -6.75
CA LYS A 38 13.66 2.96 -6.65
C LYS A 38 14.72 2.19 -7.43
N ASN A 39 14.48 0.89 -7.64
CA ASN A 39 15.42 -0.01 -8.26
C ASN A 39 15.07 -0.23 -9.76
N PRO A 40 15.96 0.11 -10.71
CA PRO A 40 15.71 -0.09 -12.14
C PRO A 40 15.63 -1.57 -12.54
N LEU A 41 16.05 -2.51 -11.67
CA LEU A 41 15.98 -3.95 -11.93
C LEU A 41 14.57 -4.42 -12.33
N ALA A 42 13.53 -3.84 -11.74
CA ALA A 42 12.16 -4.17 -12.11
C ALA A 42 11.87 -3.83 -13.59
N LEU A 43 12.38 -2.69 -14.07
CA LEU A 43 12.22 -2.26 -15.46
C LEU A 43 13.07 -3.12 -16.41
N ILE A 44 14.30 -3.45 -16.00
CA ILE A 44 15.20 -4.32 -16.77
C ILE A 44 14.58 -5.71 -16.95
N GLY A 45 14.04 -6.30 -15.87
CA GLY A 45 13.37 -7.60 -15.93
C GLY A 45 12.15 -7.58 -16.87
N VAL A 46 11.34 -6.52 -16.83
CA VAL A 46 10.21 -6.34 -17.75
C VAL A 46 10.70 -6.24 -19.19
N ALA A 47 11.77 -5.49 -19.45
CA ALA A 47 12.35 -5.38 -20.78
C ALA A 47 12.86 -6.72 -21.32
N ILE A 48 13.52 -7.54 -20.48
CA ILE A 48 13.97 -8.89 -20.85
C ILE A 48 12.77 -9.79 -21.17
N PHE A 49 11.72 -9.74 -20.35
CA PHE A 49 10.50 -10.53 -20.55
C PHE A 49 9.79 -10.16 -21.86
N LEU A 50 9.58 -8.86 -22.11
CA LEU A 50 8.95 -8.39 -23.34
C LEU A 50 9.82 -8.64 -24.57
N GLY A 51 11.14 -8.51 -24.44
CA GLY A 51 12.10 -8.86 -25.48
C GLY A 51 12.03 -10.34 -25.87
N ALA A 52 11.89 -11.24 -24.90
CA ALA A 52 11.73 -12.68 -25.17
C ALA A 52 10.45 -12.98 -25.97
N ILE A 53 9.36 -12.27 -25.70
CA ILE A 53 8.09 -12.39 -26.43
C ILE A 53 8.24 -11.83 -27.84
N TYR A 54 8.81 -10.63 -27.98
CA TYR A 54 8.95 -9.93 -29.25
C TYR A 54 9.88 -10.66 -30.23
N PHE A 55 11.02 -11.17 -29.74
CA PHE A 55 11.98 -11.93 -30.54
C PHE A 55 11.69 -13.43 -30.59
N GLY A 56 10.55 -13.87 -30.06
CA GLY A 56 10.16 -15.29 -29.97
C GLY A 56 10.06 -16.00 -31.32
N GLY A 57 9.92 -15.28 -32.43
CA GLY A 57 9.96 -15.87 -33.78
C GLY A 57 11.35 -16.34 -34.23
N THR A 58 12.43 -15.98 -33.52
CA THR A 58 13.83 -16.23 -33.94
C THR A 58 14.57 -17.24 -33.07
N LEU A 59 13.97 -17.69 -31.96
CA LEU A 59 14.58 -18.56 -30.97
C LEU A 59 13.79 -19.88 -30.84
N SER A 60 14.45 -20.95 -30.38
CA SER A 60 13.74 -22.19 -30.06
C SER A 60 12.88 -22.02 -28.81
N GLY A 61 11.73 -22.71 -28.77
CA GLY A 61 10.73 -22.57 -27.71
C GLY A 61 11.29 -22.65 -26.28
N ASN A 62 12.20 -23.60 -26.02
CA ASN A 62 12.81 -23.77 -24.70
C ASN A 62 13.67 -22.57 -24.27
N ARG A 63 14.35 -21.91 -25.22
CA ARG A 63 15.17 -20.72 -24.92
C ARG A 63 14.29 -19.51 -24.60
N ILE A 64 13.17 -19.35 -25.30
CA ILE A 64 12.20 -18.28 -25.05
C ILE A 64 11.64 -18.41 -23.63
N ILE A 65 11.23 -19.61 -23.25
CA ILE A 65 10.70 -19.90 -21.90
C ILE A 65 11.76 -19.57 -20.84
N ALA A 66 13.01 -20.01 -21.03
CA ALA A 66 14.08 -19.74 -20.07
C ALA A 66 14.36 -18.23 -19.89
N VAL A 67 14.40 -17.45 -20.99
CA VAL A 67 14.63 -16.00 -20.93
C VAL A 67 13.43 -15.29 -20.29
N ALA A 68 12.20 -15.68 -20.63
CA ALA A 68 10.98 -15.12 -20.05
C ALA A 68 10.92 -15.36 -18.53
N VAL A 69 11.17 -16.59 -18.08
CA VAL A 69 11.21 -16.93 -16.65
C VAL A 69 12.30 -16.13 -15.93
N SER A 70 13.47 -15.98 -16.53
CA SER A 70 14.57 -15.21 -15.97
C SER A 70 14.22 -13.71 -15.84
N GLY A 71 13.62 -13.12 -16.88
CA GLY A 71 13.14 -11.73 -16.85
C GLY A 71 12.08 -11.49 -15.78
N LEU A 72 11.15 -12.44 -15.61
CA LEU A 72 10.15 -12.39 -14.55
C LEU A 72 10.79 -12.46 -13.16
N ALA A 73 11.74 -13.39 -12.95
CA ALA A 73 12.45 -13.52 -11.68
C ALA A 73 13.23 -12.23 -11.31
N VAL A 74 13.94 -11.64 -12.27
CA VAL A 74 14.63 -10.34 -12.07
C VAL A 74 13.64 -9.23 -11.73
N THR A 75 12.47 -9.22 -12.37
CA THR A 75 11.40 -8.24 -12.08
C THR A 75 10.92 -8.39 -10.63
N MET A 76 10.62 -9.62 -10.20
CA MET A 76 10.16 -9.89 -8.83
C MET A 76 11.21 -9.47 -7.80
N LEU A 77 12.48 -9.84 -8.01
CA LEU A 77 13.58 -9.43 -7.12
C LEU A 77 13.72 -7.90 -7.05
N GLY A 78 13.59 -7.21 -8.18
CA GLY A 78 13.63 -5.74 -8.24
C GLY A 78 12.50 -5.08 -7.44
N ILE A 79 11.27 -5.60 -7.56
CA ILE A 79 10.10 -5.11 -6.80
C ILE A 79 10.30 -5.34 -5.30
N ILE A 80 10.71 -6.55 -4.91
CA ILE A 80 10.97 -6.92 -3.52
C ILE A 80 12.04 -6.01 -2.91
N SER A 81 13.19 -5.88 -3.59
CA SER A 81 14.28 -5.01 -3.17
C SER A 81 13.83 -3.56 -3.01
N SER A 82 13.05 -3.03 -3.97
CA SER A 82 12.52 -1.67 -3.87
C SER A 82 11.54 -1.50 -2.71
N ALA A 83 10.68 -2.50 -2.45
CA ALA A 83 9.75 -2.47 -1.32
C ALA A 83 10.53 -2.43 0.01
N PHE A 84 11.57 -3.25 0.14
CA PHE A 84 12.48 -3.22 1.28
C PHE A 84 13.16 -1.87 1.45
N GLN A 85 13.73 -1.29 0.40
CA GLN A 85 14.42 0.01 0.49
C GLN A 85 13.48 1.16 0.84
N ILE A 86 12.22 1.12 0.39
CA ILE A 86 11.21 2.13 0.75
C ILE A 86 10.87 2.05 2.23
N GLN A 87 10.82 0.83 2.77
CA GLN A 87 10.41 0.55 4.14
C GLN A 87 11.58 0.49 5.13
N SER A 88 12.81 0.37 4.64
CA SER A 88 14.04 0.42 5.42
C SER A 88 14.17 1.80 6.06
N GLY A 89 14.26 1.82 7.39
CA GLY A 89 14.31 3.05 8.17
C GLY A 89 12.94 3.60 8.62
N TRP A 90 11.84 2.90 8.36
CA TRP A 90 10.57 3.25 9.01
C TRP A 90 10.67 3.02 10.51
N LYS A 91 10.11 3.95 11.30
CA LYS A 91 10.11 3.86 12.76
C LYS A 91 8.74 3.40 13.25
N ARG A 92 8.74 2.55 14.27
CA ARG A 92 7.53 2.17 14.99
C ARG A 92 7.25 3.23 16.06
N ILE A 93 6.02 3.72 16.11
CA ILE A 93 5.58 4.70 17.09
C ILE A 93 4.22 4.33 17.65
N GLU A 94 3.98 4.72 18.89
CA GLU A 94 2.67 4.67 19.51
C GLU A 94 1.83 5.87 19.07
N ALA A 95 0.57 5.61 18.73
CA ALA A 95 -0.38 6.61 18.28
C ALA A 95 -1.74 6.37 18.94
N GLN A 96 -2.45 7.44 19.27
CA GLN A 96 -3.81 7.38 19.77
C GLN A 96 -4.79 7.30 18.59
N CYS A 97 -5.60 6.25 18.54
CA CYS A 97 -6.72 6.13 17.62
C CYS A 97 -7.90 6.96 18.15
N ILE A 98 -8.27 8.01 17.42
CA ILE A 98 -9.34 8.93 17.82
C ILE A 98 -10.66 8.65 17.11
N ASP A 99 -10.61 7.98 15.96
CA ASP A 99 -11.79 7.60 15.19
C ASP A 99 -11.49 6.34 14.37
N ARG A 100 -12.49 5.49 14.18
CA ARG A 100 -12.41 4.29 13.35
C ARG A 100 -13.70 4.09 12.57
N GLU A 101 -13.55 3.55 11.37
CA GLU A 101 -14.65 3.23 10.48
C GLU A 101 -14.37 1.87 9.84
N ILE A 102 -15.43 1.07 9.70
CA ILE A 102 -15.43 -0.23 9.03
C ILE A 102 -16.45 -0.13 7.90
N CYS A 103 -16.04 -0.53 6.70
CA CYS A 103 -16.89 -0.49 5.52
C CYS A 103 -16.76 -1.77 4.70
N GLU A 104 -17.86 -2.19 4.09
CA GLU A 104 -17.87 -3.18 3.03
C GLU A 104 -17.43 -2.51 1.72
N TYR A 105 -16.47 -3.10 1.02
CA TYR A 105 -16.15 -2.70 -0.35
C TYR A 105 -17.31 -3.12 -1.25
N GLY A 106 -17.75 -2.21 -2.12
CA GLY A 106 -18.90 -2.44 -2.99
C GLY A 106 -18.76 -3.76 -3.75
N LYS A 107 -19.78 -4.62 -3.64
CA LYS A 107 -19.88 -5.86 -4.40
C LYS A 107 -20.00 -5.55 -5.88
N GLU A 108 -19.14 -6.12 -6.70
CA GLU A 108 -19.45 -6.22 -8.12
C GLU A 108 -20.65 -7.17 -8.31
N PRO A 109 -21.56 -6.89 -9.24
CA PRO A 109 -22.72 -7.75 -9.48
C PRO A 109 -22.24 -9.15 -9.91
N GLY A 110 -22.51 -10.15 -9.07
CA GLY A 110 -22.08 -11.54 -9.25
C GLY A 110 -21.06 -12.03 -8.22
N ASP A 111 -20.45 -11.12 -7.43
CA ASP A 111 -19.53 -11.49 -6.37
C ASP A 111 -20.30 -11.99 -5.13
N ARG A 112 -20.06 -13.25 -4.76
CA ARG A 112 -20.66 -13.88 -3.56
C ARG A 112 -19.89 -13.53 -2.29
N THR A 113 -18.71 -12.94 -2.41
CA THR A 113 -17.83 -12.64 -1.28
C THR A 113 -17.78 -11.15 -0.97
N SER A 114 -18.31 -10.78 0.21
CA SER A 114 -18.14 -9.44 0.77
C SER A 114 -16.69 -9.22 1.17
N SER A 115 -16.03 -8.21 0.59
CA SER A 115 -14.73 -7.74 1.07
C SER A 115 -14.94 -6.60 2.06
N TRP A 116 -14.29 -6.67 3.23
CA TRP A 116 -14.40 -5.65 4.27
C TRP A 116 -13.07 -4.94 4.50
N GLY A 117 -13.14 -3.66 4.84
CA GLY A 117 -11.99 -2.82 5.13
C GLY A 117 -12.21 -1.94 6.35
N TYR A 118 -11.13 -1.32 6.81
CA TYR A 118 -11.18 -0.32 7.88
C TYR A 118 -10.41 0.94 7.52
N ARG A 119 -10.76 2.02 8.21
CA ARG A 119 -10.04 3.29 8.18
C ARG A 119 -9.96 3.85 9.59
N LEU A 120 -8.80 4.37 9.95
CA LEU A 120 -8.53 4.93 11.26
C LEU A 120 -8.13 6.40 11.12
N ILE A 121 -8.42 7.20 12.13
CA ILE A 121 -7.74 8.48 12.36
C ILE A 121 -6.89 8.31 13.60
N CYS A 122 -5.59 8.52 13.45
CA CYS A 122 -4.64 8.42 14.54
C CYS A 122 -3.91 9.74 14.76
N ILE A 123 -3.53 10.01 16.00
CA ILE A 123 -2.69 11.14 16.40
C ILE A 123 -1.42 10.61 17.08
N PHE A 124 -0.28 11.15 16.72
CA PHE A 124 1.00 10.86 17.37
C PHE A 124 1.90 12.10 17.43
N SER A 125 2.94 12.05 18.26
CA SER A 125 3.96 13.09 18.33
C SER A 125 5.29 12.56 17.80
N PHE A 126 5.94 13.29 16.90
CA PHE A 126 7.26 12.95 16.36
C PHE A 126 8.09 14.22 16.19
N GLU A 127 9.32 14.21 16.71
CA GLU A 127 10.23 15.37 16.67
C GLU A 127 9.58 16.68 17.19
N GLY A 128 8.85 16.59 18.31
CA GLY A 128 8.18 17.72 18.94
C GLY A 128 6.92 18.22 18.23
N LYS A 129 6.52 17.61 17.10
CA LYS A 129 5.33 17.98 16.33
C LYS A 129 4.23 16.93 16.48
N LYS A 130 2.98 17.38 16.59
CA LYS A 130 1.80 16.51 16.58
C LYS A 130 1.31 16.32 15.15
N TYR A 131 1.02 15.07 14.79
CA TYR A 131 0.52 14.68 13.48
C TYR A 131 -0.83 14.01 13.62
N LYS A 132 -1.77 14.35 12.73
CA LYS A 132 -3.04 13.65 12.54
C LYS A 132 -2.97 12.94 11.19
N VAL A 133 -3.18 11.63 11.18
CA VAL A 133 -3.00 10.79 10.00
C VAL A 133 -4.11 9.78 9.81
N THR A 134 -4.29 9.35 8.56
CA THR A 134 -5.10 8.17 8.19
C THR A 134 -4.13 7.07 7.73
N PRO A 135 -3.71 6.16 8.63
CA PRO A 135 -2.71 5.16 8.27
C PRO A 135 -3.22 4.22 7.18
N LYS A 136 -2.33 3.81 6.26
CA LYS A 136 -2.63 2.75 5.30
C LYS A 136 -2.92 1.45 6.06
N PRO A 137 -3.97 0.69 5.72
CA PRO A 137 -4.15 -0.65 6.24
C PRO A 137 -2.97 -1.53 5.81
N SER A 138 -2.68 -2.56 6.59
CA SER A 138 -1.67 -3.57 6.20
C SER A 138 -2.15 -4.34 4.97
N ASN A 139 -1.31 -4.45 3.93
CA ASN A 139 -1.62 -5.22 2.72
C ASN A 139 -1.60 -6.75 2.95
N LEU A 140 -1.26 -7.20 4.16
CA LEU A 140 -1.12 -8.62 4.51
C LEU A 140 -2.39 -9.20 5.17
N VAL A 141 -3.42 -8.38 5.33
CA VAL A 141 -4.69 -8.81 5.93
C VAL A 141 -5.83 -8.52 4.98
N SER A 142 -6.71 -9.49 4.83
CA SER A 142 -7.97 -9.39 4.10
C SER A 142 -9.09 -9.86 5.02
N PHE A 143 -10.26 -9.24 4.91
CA PHE A 143 -11.40 -9.53 5.77
C PHE A 143 -12.63 -9.84 4.92
N ASN A 144 -13.32 -10.91 5.30
CA ASN A 144 -14.52 -11.38 4.61
C ASN A 144 -15.79 -11.07 5.41
N SER A 145 -15.66 -10.48 6.60
CA SER A 145 -16.77 -10.02 7.42
C SER A 145 -16.39 -8.87 8.33
N GLU A 146 -17.38 -8.06 8.71
CA GLU A 146 -17.23 -6.98 9.69
C GLU A 146 -16.65 -7.47 11.01
N LYS A 147 -17.15 -8.61 11.52
CA LYS A 147 -16.67 -9.22 12.77
C LYS A 147 -15.17 -9.54 12.76
N GLN A 148 -14.62 -9.94 11.60
CA GLN A 148 -13.18 -10.17 11.48
C GLN A 148 -12.38 -8.86 11.58
N VAL A 149 -12.90 -7.79 10.98
CA VAL A 149 -12.30 -6.45 11.09
C VAL A 149 -12.35 -5.96 12.55
N GLU A 150 -13.50 -6.06 13.20
CA GLU A 150 -13.68 -5.66 14.60
C GLU A 150 -12.73 -6.42 15.52
N LYS A 151 -12.66 -7.75 15.39
CA LYS A 151 -11.74 -8.59 16.16
C LYS A 151 -10.29 -8.13 15.94
N TYR A 152 -9.88 -7.94 14.69
CA TYR A 152 -8.54 -7.47 14.36
C TYR A 152 -8.24 -6.11 14.99
N LEU A 153 -9.15 -5.15 14.88
CA LEU A 153 -8.96 -3.82 15.47
C LEU A 153 -8.92 -3.87 17.00
N ASN A 154 -9.77 -4.66 17.65
CA ASN A 154 -9.79 -4.81 19.10
C ASN A 154 -8.53 -5.53 19.64
N GLU A 155 -7.91 -6.41 18.85
CA GLU A 155 -6.62 -7.00 19.20
C GLU A 155 -5.45 -6.03 19.05
N LYS A 156 -5.57 -5.02 18.16
CA LYS A 156 -4.45 -4.12 17.78
C LYS A 156 -4.54 -2.72 18.38
N ILE A 157 -5.71 -2.32 18.83
CA ILE A 157 -5.96 -1.07 19.53
C ILE A 157 -6.22 -1.43 20.99
N SER A 158 -5.38 -0.93 21.88
CA SER A 158 -5.55 -1.11 23.33
C SER A 158 -6.87 -0.50 23.80
N GLN A 159 -7.33 -0.90 24.98
CA GLN A 159 -8.55 -0.36 25.60
C GLN A 159 -8.49 1.16 25.81
N ASN A 160 -7.28 1.71 26.00
CA ASN A 160 -7.04 3.15 26.12
C ASN A 160 -7.02 3.89 24.77
N GLY A 161 -7.32 3.20 23.67
CA GLY A 161 -7.34 3.75 22.31
C GLY A 161 -5.97 3.85 21.65
N TYR A 162 -4.88 3.41 22.28
CA TYR A 162 -3.54 3.46 21.70
C TYR A 162 -3.26 2.28 20.78
N CYS A 163 -2.56 2.53 19.69
CA CYS A 163 -2.19 1.56 18.68
C CYS A 163 -0.78 1.84 18.15
N GLN A 164 -0.25 0.90 17.36
CA GLN A 164 1.13 0.93 16.88
C GLN A 164 1.16 1.21 15.39
N LEU A 165 1.83 2.30 15.00
CA LEU A 165 2.00 2.71 13.62
C LEU A 165 3.46 2.59 13.19
N TRP A 166 3.66 2.30 11.92
CA TRP A 166 4.94 2.48 11.26
C TRP A 166 4.92 3.78 10.47
N ILE A 167 5.88 4.65 10.72
CA ILE A 167 5.99 5.97 10.09
C ILE A 167 7.27 6.04 9.25
N ASN A 168 7.21 6.74 8.12
CA ASN A 168 8.40 7.14 7.38
C ASN A 168 8.99 8.41 8.04
N PRO A 169 10.20 8.38 8.63
CA PRO A 169 10.79 9.58 9.25
C PRO A 169 10.99 10.75 8.29
N LYS A 170 11.18 10.47 6.99
CA LYS A 170 11.32 11.52 5.96
C LYS A 170 9.98 12.14 5.56
N ASN A 171 8.88 11.49 5.86
CA ASN A 171 7.53 11.97 5.62
C ASN A 171 6.56 11.36 6.67
N PRO A 172 6.41 11.98 7.85
CA PRO A 172 5.62 11.42 8.94
C PRO A 172 4.13 11.22 8.63
N LEU A 173 3.59 11.88 7.60
CA LEU A 173 2.21 11.65 7.16
C LEU A 173 2.05 10.28 6.48
N GLN A 174 3.14 9.72 5.94
CA GLN A 174 3.15 8.40 5.34
C GLN A 174 3.25 7.34 6.45
N THR A 175 2.10 6.78 6.81
CA THR A 175 1.98 5.81 7.90
C THR A 175 1.26 4.53 7.48
N VAL A 176 1.57 3.44 8.16
CA VAL A 176 0.94 2.12 7.99
C VAL A 176 0.50 1.61 9.36
N PHE A 177 -0.75 1.16 9.44
CA PHE A 177 -1.30 0.54 10.65
C PHE A 177 -0.76 -0.87 10.78
N HIS A 178 -0.17 -1.17 11.95
CA HIS A 178 0.22 -2.51 12.36
C HIS A 178 0.82 -3.36 11.21
N LYS A 179 2.02 -3.01 10.77
CA LYS A 179 2.77 -3.83 9.81
C LYS A 179 3.21 -5.13 10.51
N LYS A 180 2.75 -6.30 10.03
CA LYS A 180 3.23 -7.62 10.49
C LYS A 180 4.18 -8.24 9.45
N ILE A 181 5.47 -8.01 9.67
CA ILE A 181 6.69 -8.76 9.27
C ILE A 181 7.03 -8.95 7.77
N TRP A 182 8.29 -8.63 7.44
CA TRP A 182 9.09 -9.37 6.46
C TRP A 182 10.18 -10.11 7.25
N TRP A 183 10.09 -11.44 7.25
CA TRP A 183 10.97 -12.49 7.81
C TRP A 183 12.11 -12.09 8.77
N LEU A 184 11.96 -12.48 10.04
CA LEU A 184 12.67 -13.63 10.63
C LEU A 184 11.61 -14.65 11.04
#